data_AF-A0AAU8XAS5-F1
#
_entry.id   AF-A0AAU8XAS5-F1
#
_cell.length_a   1.000
_cell.length_b   1.000
_cell.length_c   1.000
_cell.angle_alpha   90.00
_cell.angle_beta   90.00
_cell.angle_gamma   90.00
#
_symmetry.space_group_name_H-M   'P 1'
#
loop_
_entity.id
_entity.type
_entity.pdbx_description
1 polymer ?
#
loop_
_entity_poly.entity_id
_entity_poly.type
_entity_poly.pdbx_seq_one_letter_code
_entity_poly.pdbx_strand_id
1 'polypeptide(L)' 'MSFVEQCLKGSVLEEEIEQFVEDWHEGREGADMELHEYLGMSWDEYQMWVTTPSALSIVLAASVPPQK' A
#
# COMPACT_ATOMS: atom_id res chain seq x y z
N MET A 1 6.10 -6.54 -6.99
CA MET A 1 6.50 -5.31 -6.26
C MET A 1 5.23 -4.79 -5.62
N SER A 2 5.27 -4.45 -4.35
CA SER A 2 4.07 -3.98 -3.64
C SER A 2 3.72 -2.54 -3.99
N PHE A 3 2.51 -2.11 -3.65
CA PHE A 3 2.09 -0.71 -3.80
C PHE A 3 3.05 0.25 -3.07
N VAL A 4 3.37 -0.05 -1.80
CA VAL A 4 4.29 0.78 -0.99
C VAL A 4 5.65 0.90 -1.66
N GLU A 5 6.24 -0.20 -2.16
CA GLU A 5 7.53 -0.16 -2.86
C GLU A 5 7.48 0.73 -4.11
N GLN A 6 6.39 0.64 -4.88
CA GLN A 6 6.21 1.43 -6.10
C GLN A 6 6.01 2.92 -5.77
N CYS A 7 5.27 3.22 -4.70
CA CYS A 7 5.05 4.58 -4.24
C CYS A 7 6.36 5.21 -3.73
N LEU A 8 7.17 4.45 -2.98
CA LEU A 8 8.50 4.89 -2.51
C LEU A 8 9.48 5.16 -3.67
N LYS A 9 9.35 4.45 -4.78
CA LYS A 9 10.14 4.67 -6.00
C LYS A 9 9.63 5.86 -6.84
N GLY A 10 8.48 6.44 -6.48
CA GLY A 10 7.78 7.44 -7.29
C GLY A 10 7.25 6.88 -8.62
N SER A 11 7.03 5.56 -8.68
CA SER A 11 6.46 4.88 -9.85
C SER A 11 4.93 4.94 -9.87
N VAL A 12 4.31 5.05 -8.68
CA VAL A 12 2.87 5.27 -8.51
C VAL A 12 2.63 6.34 -7.44
N LEU A 13 1.48 7.00 -7.50
CA LEU A 13 1.02 7.99 -6.52
C LEU A 13 0.16 7.34 -5.43
N GLU A 14 0.04 8.04 -4.30
CA GLU A 14 -0.84 7.61 -3.20
C GLU A 14 -2.30 7.44 -3.63
N GLU A 15 -2.75 8.28 -4.57
CA GLU A 15 -4.11 8.26 -5.16
C GLU A 15 -4.37 6.98 -5.97
N GLU A 16 -3.32 6.32 -6.49
CA GLU A 16 -3.47 5.09 -7.27
C GLU A 16 -3.77 3.88 -6.39
N ILE A 17 -3.73 4.00 -5.06
CA ILE A 17 -4.06 2.90 -4.14
C ILE A 17 -5.46 2.33 -4.40
N GLU A 18 -6.42 3.17 -4.80
CA GLU A 18 -7.79 2.75 -5.11
C GLU A 18 -7.81 1.75 -6.28
N GLN A 19 -6.95 1.97 -7.28
CA GLN A 19 -6.81 1.06 -8.42
C GLN A 19 -6.24 -0.29 -7.98
N PHE A 20 -5.23 -0.29 -7.12
CA PHE A 20 -4.64 -1.53 -6.58
C PHE A 20 -5.66 -2.34 -5.76
N VAL A 21 -6.49 -1.67 -4.98
CA VAL A 21 -7.57 -2.30 -4.21
C VAL A 21 -8.63 -2.88 -5.13
N GLU A 22 -9.00 -2.17 -6.20
CA GLU A 22 -9.91 -2.68 -7.23
C GLU A 22 -9.33 -3.90 -7.95
N ASP A 23 -8.07 -3.84 -8.38
CA ASP A 23 -7.37 -4.95 -9.04
C ASP A 23 -7.34 -6.20 -8.16
N TRP A 24 -7.11 -6.02 -6.86
CA TRP A 24 -7.16 -7.09 -5.88
C TRP A 24 -8.58 -7.65 -5.71
N HIS A 25 -9.60 -6.79 -5.63
CA HIS A 25 -11.00 -7.20 -5.53
C HIS A 25 -11.50 -7.97 -6.76
N GLU A 26 -11.06 -7.57 -7.95
CA GLU A 26 -11.37 -8.26 -9.20
C GLU A 26 -10.52 -9.52 -9.42
N GLY A 27 -9.53 -9.77 -8.55
CA GLY A 27 -8.59 -10.88 -8.68
C GLY A 27 -7.66 -10.74 -9.89
N ARG A 28 -7.46 -9.52 -10.40
CA ARG A 28 -6.53 -9.22 -11.50
C ARG A 28 -5.08 -9.35 -11.03
N GLU A 29 -4.81 -8.90 -9.81
CA GLU A 29 -3.51 -9.02 -9.15
C GLU A 29 -3.68 -9.39 -7.67
N GLY A 30 -2.68 -10.04 -7.07
CA GLY A 30 -2.69 -10.35 -5.62
C GLY A 30 -3.80 -11.31 -5.16
N ALA A 31 -4.45 -12.04 -6.07
CA ALA A 31 -5.56 -12.96 -5.77
C ALA A 31 -5.18 -14.09 -4.78
N ASP A 32 -3.90 -14.45 -4.72
CA ASP A 32 -3.35 -15.46 -3.80
C ASP A 32 -2.81 -14.88 -2.48
N MET A 33 -2.97 -13.57 -2.26
CA MET A 33 -2.38 -12.84 -1.13
C MET A 33 -3.42 -12.02 -0.39
N GLU A 34 -3.19 -11.73 0.89
CA GLU A 34 -4.02 -10.76 1.59
C GLU A 34 -3.72 -9.34 1.08
N LEU A 35 -4.73 -8.45 1.12
CA LEU A 35 -4.60 -7.08 0.60
C LEU A 35 -3.43 -6.32 1.25
N HIS A 36 -3.19 -6.52 2.56
CA HIS A 36 -2.06 -5.90 3.25
C HIS A 36 -0.71 -6.37 2.69
N GLU A 37 -0.57 -7.66 2.38
CA GLU A 37 0.64 -8.22 1.76
C GLU A 37 0.82 -7.71 0.33
N TYR A 38 -0.27 -7.61 -0.43
CA TYR A 38 -0.25 -7.08 -1.79
C TYR A 38 0.15 -5.59 -1.82
N LEU A 39 -0.40 -4.80 -0.89
CA LEU A 39 -0.02 -3.40 -0.72
C LEU A 39 1.39 -3.23 -0.14
N GLY A 40 1.93 -4.25 0.52
CA GLY A 40 3.24 -4.20 1.18
C GLY A 40 3.21 -3.45 2.50
N MET A 41 2.07 -3.52 3.19
CA MET A 41 1.86 -2.96 4.51
C MET A 41 1.87 -4.09 5.55
N SER A 42 2.33 -3.78 6.75
CA SER A 42 2.10 -4.63 7.91
C SER A 42 0.61 -4.60 8.30
N TRP A 43 0.16 -5.61 9.03
CA TRP A 43 -1.23 -5.66 9.52
C TRP A 43 -1.62 -4.40 10.31
N ASP A 44 -0.74 -3.90 11.19
CA ASP A 44 -0.97 -2.66 11.96
C ASP A 44 -1.11 -1.41 11.06
N GLU A 45 -0.29 -1.31 10.02
CA GLU A 45 -0.30 -0.21 9.06
C GLU A 45 -1.58 -0.24 8.21
N TYR A 46 -1.94 -1.43 7.76
CA TYR A 46 -3.19 -1.67 7.05
C TYR A 46 -4.41 -1.33 7.91
N GLN A 47 -4.45 -1.78 9.17
CA GLN A 47 -5.52 -1.43 10.09
C GLN A 47 -5.64 0.08 10.29
N MET A 48 -4.52 0.78 10.42
CA MET A 48 -4.49 2.24 10.53
C MET A 48 -5.05 2.92 9.28
N TRP A 49 -4.61 2.50 8.10
CA TRP A 49 -5.07 3.03 6.83
C TRP A 49 -6.56 2.76 6.58
N VAL A 50 -7.05 1.54 6.83
CA VAL A 50 -8.47 1.18 6.68
C VAL A 50 -9.35 2.01 7.62
N THR A 51 -8.87 2.29 8.84
CA THR A 51 -9.60 3.11 9.82
C THR A 51 -9.50 4.61 9.49
N THR A 52 -8.43 5.03 8.82
CA THR A 52 -8.13 6.43 8.52
C THR A 52 -7.40 6.52 7.17
N PRO A 53 -8.12 6.72 6.06
CA PRO A 53 -7.52 6.72 4.72
C PRO A 53 -6.40 7.75 4.54
N SER A 54 -6.49 8.90 5.22
CA SER A 54 -5.44 9.92 5.22
C SER A 54 -4.13 9.49 5.90
N ALA A 55 -4.15 8.41 6.69
CA ALA A 55 -2.95 7.84 7.31
C ALA A 55 -2.04 7.13 6.31
N LEU A 56 -2.47 6.94 5.06
CA LEU A 56 -1.64 6.34 4.01
C LEU A 56 -0.28 7.04 3.86
N SER A 57 -0.31 8.37 3.86
CA SER A 57 0.90 9.21 3.81
C SER A 57 1.88 8.92 4.97
N ILE A 58 1.35 8.58 6.15
CA ILE A 58 2.15 8.24 7.33
C ILE A 58 2.75 6.84 7.19
N VAL A 59 1.96 5.86 6.71
CA VAL A 59 2.42 4.49 6.45
C VAL A 59 3.57 4.50 5.42
N LEU A 60 3.39 5.26 4.34
CA LEU A 60 4.41 5.43 3.31
C LEU A 60 5.67 6.09 3.88
N ALA A 61 5.53 7.15 4.68
CA ALA A 61 6.65 7.81 5.31
C ALA A 61 7.42 6.91 6.30
N ALA A 62 6.72 6.05 7.04
CA ALA A 62 7.33 5.08 7.95
C ALA A 62 8.10 3.97 7.20
N SER A 63 7.65 3.65 5.98
CA SER A 63 8.27 2.67 5.09
C SER A 63 9.49 3.21 4.35
N VAL A 64 9.73 4.53 4.35
CA VAL A 64 10.97 5.12 3.81
C VAL A 64 12.13 4.71 4.72
N PRO A 65 13.12 3.94 4.25
CA PRO A 65 14.31 3.67 5.04
C PRO A 65 15.03 4.98 5.37
N PRO A 66 15.56 5.16 6.60
CA PRO A 66 16.23 6.39 6.98
C PRO A 66 17.38 6.68 6.02
N GLN A 67 17.29 7.80 5.30
CA GLN A 67 18.37 8.32 4.46
C GLN A 67 19.56 8.58 5.38
N LYS A 68 20.62 7.78 5.23
CA LYS A 68 21.85 7.90 6.01
C LYS A 68 22.75 9.02 5.49
#